data_AF-A0A9P9MHV6-F1
#
_entry.id   AF-A0A9P9MHV6-F1
#
_cell.length_a   1.000
_cell.length_b   1.000
_cell.length_c   1.000
_cell.angle_alpha   90.00
_cell.angle_beta   90.00
_cell.angle_gamma   90.00
#
_symmetry.space_group_name_H-M   'P 1'
#
loop_
_entity.id
_entity.type
_entity.pdbx_description
1 polymer ?
#
loop_
_entity_poly.entity_id
_entity_poly.type
_entity_poly.pdbx_seq_one_letter_code
_entity_poly.pdbx_strand_id
1 'polypeptide(L)'
;MKFVSILTAIAAAAAASPIASAPVSPKPNLLIFTKTAGIPNGIGLVTSVASKNDWSVVATEDSSVFTVEGLSNFTTLVFIHTTGDFLVDSEYEALYQYLIRGGSWLGIHAAADFGNATPPWYNTLVGGQFEFHPCSPEWTCSDAQLERYPTGGNIRSDIITIRDSTHPSTVKLPQSHNRTDEWYSYRTNPSQSADYTVLATLNETYIDDITPAYLSMVPDHPISWYSMFEGKARAWYTGMGHTIDTYSEEYFIEHVTGGLEWVVGSKD
;
A
#
# COMPACT_ATOMS: atom_id res chain seq x y z
N MET A 1 26.77 83.76 -11.47
CA MET A 1 26.97 82.29 -11.54
C MET A 1 26.24 81.63 -10.38
N LYS A 2 25.09 81.02 -10.63
CA LYS A 2 24.47 79.98 -9.79
C LYS A 2 23.76 79.02 -10.75
N PHE A 3 24.29 77.81 -10.89
CA PHE A 3 23.70 76.74 -11.71
C PHE A 3 22.62 76.03 -10.90
N VAL A 4 21.43 75.85 -11.48
CA VAL A 4 20.37 75.00 -10.95
C VAL A 4 20.33 73.75 -11.83
N SER A 5 20.72 72.60 -11.27
CA SER A 5 20.61 71.30 -11.93
C SER A 5 19.21 70.74 -11.74
N ILE A 6 18.53 70.43 -12.84
CA ILE A 6 17.25 69.71 -12.85
C ILE A 6 17.57 68.23 -13.05
N LEU A 7 17.36 67.40 -12.02
CA LEU A 7 17.40 65.94 -12.15
C LEU A 7 16.04 65.45 -12.67
N THR A 8 16.03 64.80 -13.83
CA THR A 8 14.86 64.09 -14.36
C THR A 8 14.92 62.65 -13.85
N ALA A 9 13.98 62.24 -13.01
CA ALA A 9 13.84 60.84 -12.59
C ALA A 9 13.04 60.06 -13.64
N ILE A 10 13.67 59.07 -14.26
CA ILE A 10 13.00 58.11 -15.14
C ILE A 10 12.50 56.97 -14.25
N ALA A 11 11.18 56.84 -14.10
CA ALA A 11 10.56 55.71 -13.43
C ALA A 11 10.49 54.53 -14.41
N ALA A 12 11.28 53.47 -14.16
CA ALA A 12 11.19 52.22 -14.89
C ALA A 12 9.99 51.42 -14.36
N ALA A 13 8.96 51.23 -15.19
CA ALA A 13 7.86 50.33 -14.90
C ALA A 13 8.35 48.88 -15.07
N ALA A 14 8.42 48.13 -13.97
CA ALA A 14 8.69 46.70 -14.00
C ALA A 14 7.44 45.98 -14.54
N ALA A 15 7.54 45.41 -15.75
CA ALA A 15 6.52 44.53 -16.28
C ALA A 15 6.53 43.22 -15.48
N ALA A 16 5.42 42.91 -14.79
CA ALA A 16 5.25 41.64 -14.11
C ALA A 16 5.09 40.52 -15.16
N SER A 17 6.02 39.56 -15.17
CA SER A 17 5.88 38.34 -15.98
C SER A 17 4.64 37.55 -15.54
N PRO A 18 3.87 36.97 -16.46
CA PRO A 18 2.73 36.13 -16.11
C PRO A 18 3.23 34.91 -15.33
N ILE A 19 2.67 34.70 -14.15
CA ILE A 19 2.87 33.49 -13.36
C ILE A 19 2.30 32.33 -14.17
N ALA A 20 3.15 31.44 -14.66
CA ALA A 20 2.71 30.20 -15.28
C ALA A 20 1.88 29.42 -14.26
N SER A 21 0.62 29.12 -14.58
CA SER A 21 -0.18 28.21 -13.76
C SER A 21 0.51 26.84 -13.74
N ALA A 22 0.78 26.31 -12.55
CA ALA A 22 1.26 24.94 -12.41
C ALA A 22 0.31 23.99 -13.17
N PRO A 23 0.84 22.97 -13.88
CA PRO A 23 -0.02 21.98 -14.52
C PRO A 23 -0.94 21.37 -13.46
N VAL A 24 -2.25 21.38 -13.75
CA VAL A 24 -3.23 20.70 -12.89
C VAL A 24 -2.90 19.21 -12.96
N SER A 25 -2.50 18.63 -11.83
CA SER A 25 -2.30 17.18 -11.73
C SER A 25 -3.57 16.48 -12.22
N PRO A 26 -3.45 15.46 -13.10
CA PRO A 26 -4.62 14.74 -13.58
C PRO A 26 -5.40 14.18 -12.40
N LYS A 27 -6.73 14.29 -12.49
CA LYS A 27 -7.67 13.72 -11.52
C LYS A 27 -7.34 12.24 -11.29
N PRO A 28 -7.24 11.74 -10.05
CA PRO A 28 -6.87 10.35 -9.82
C PRO A 28 -7.80 9.38 -10.55
N ASN A 29 -7.19 8.43 -11.26
CA ASN A 29 -7.86 7.34 -11.96
C ASN A 29 -7.21 6.03 -11.55
N LEU A 30 -7.96 5.19 -10.84
CA LEU A 30 -7.47 4.01 -10.16
C LEU A 30 -7.83 2.76 -10.96
N LEU A 31 -6.88 1.84 -11.09
CA LEU A 31 -7.14 0.47 -11.52
C LEU A 31 -7.03 -0.44 -10.31
N ILE A 32 -8.14 -1.06 -9.92
CA ILE A 32 -8.16 -2.15 -8.95
C ILE A 32 -7.90 -3.44 -9.71
N PHE A 33 -6.84 -4.14 -9.36
CA PHE A 33 -6.51 -5.45 -9.89
C PHE A 33 -6.60 -6.49 -8.78
N THR A 34 -7.38 -7.54 -9.01
CA THR A 34 -7.63 -8.57 -8.02
C THR A 34 -7.41 -9.97 -8.56
N LYS A 35 -7.06 -10.89 -7.66
CA LYS A 35 -7.18 -12.34 -7.85
C LYS A 35 -7.73 -12.91 -6.52
N THR A 36 -8.44 -14.04 -6.54
CA THR A 36 -8.85 -14.81 -5.33
C THR A 36 -9.98 -14.23 -4.41
N ALA A 37 -9.95 -14.41 -3.08
CA ALA A 37 -11.09 -14.20 -2.16
C ALA A 37 -11.12 -12.77 -1.55
N GLY A 38 -12.21 -12.38 -0.86
CA GLY A 38 -12.33 -11.06 -0.20
C GLY A 38 -12.51 -9.85 -1.15
N ILE A 39 -12.52 -10.11 -2.46
CA ILE A 39 -12.52 -9.11 -3.54
C ILE A 39 -13.68 -8.10 -3.49
N PRO A 40 -14.96 -8.49 -3.33
CA PRO A 40 -16.06 -7.54 -3.46
C PRO A 40 -16.03 -6.42 -2.42
N ASN A 41 -15.65 -6.74 -1.18
CA ASN A 41 -15.58 -5.78 -0.09
C ASN A 41 -14.38 -4.83 -0.24
N GLY A 42 -13.22 -5.35 -0.67
CA GLY A 42 -12.06 -4.53 -1.00
C GLY A 42 -12.32 -3.56 -2.16
N ILE A 43 -12.93 -4.04 -3.25
CA ILE A 43 -13.39 -3.19 -4.35
C ILE A 43 -14.38 -2.12 -3.83
N GLY A 44 -15.34 -2.54 -3.00
CA GLY A 44 -16.33 -1.65 -2.41
C GLY A 44 -15.71 -0.51 -1.60
N LEU A 45 -14.74 -0.82 -0.74
CA LEU A 45 -14.01 0.17 0.05
C LEU A 45 -13.31 1.18 -0.84
N VAL A 46 -12.45 0.73 -1.77
CA VAL A 46 -11.69 1.62 -2.66
C VAL A 46 -12.62 2.47 -3.53
N THR A 47 -13.68 1.88 -4.08
CA THR A 47 -14.70 2.59 -4.88
C THR A 47 -15.42 3.65 -4.05
N SER A 48 -15.70 3.37 -2.77
CA SER A 48 -16.34 4.33 -1.87
C SER A 48 -15.44 5.54 -1.58
N VAL A 49 -14.13 5.31 -1.37
CA VAL A 49 -13.14 6.37 -1.16
C VAL A 49 -13.00 7.21 -2.42
N ALA A 50 -12.88 6.58 -3.58
CA ALA A 50 -12.82 7.26 -4.86
C ALA A 50 -14.05 8.13 -5.12
N SER A 51 -15.26 7.60 -4.88
CA SER A 51 -16.51 8.34 -5.08
C SER A 51 -16.59 9.59 -4.18
N LYS A 52 -16.16 9.49 -2.92
CA LYS A 52 -16.15 10.61 -1.97
C LYS A 52 -15.17 11.72 -2.36
N ASN A 53 -14.09 11.36 -3.05
CA ASN A 53 -13.03 12.29 -3.44
C ASN A 53 -13.09 12.70 -4.92
N ASP A 54 -14.17 12.33 -5.62
CA ASP A 54 -14.31 12.53 -7.06
C ASP A 54 -13.09 11.94 -7.80
N TRP A 55 -12.84 10.64 -7.66
CA TRP A 55 -11.83 9.89 -8.43
C TRP A 55 -12.50 8.85 -9.32
N SER A 56 -11.84 8.46 -10.40
CA SER A 56 -12.32 7.37 -11.27
C SER A 56 -11.74 6.03 -10.82
N VAL A 57 -12.51 4.95 -10.95
CA VAL A 57 -12.10 3.58 -10.60
C VAL A 57 -12.55 2.63 -11.70
N VAL A 58 -11.65 1.74 -12.09
CA VAL A 58 -11.96 0.52 -12.86
C VAL A 58 -11.47 -0.67 -12.04
N ALA A 59 -12.26 -1.73 -11.93
CA ALA A 59 -11.84 -2.98 -11.32
C ALA A 59 -11.79 -4.10 -12.35
N THR A 60 -10.74 -4.92 -12.33
CA THR A 60 -10.58 -6.05 -13.26
C THR A 60 -9.76 -7.17 -12.63
N GLU A 61 -10.00 -8.39 -13.11
CA GLU A 61 -9.13 -9.55 -12.88
C GLU A 61 -8.37 -9.94 -14.16
N ASP A 62 -8.63 -9.26 -15.27
CA ASP A 62 -8.00 -9.50 -16.57
C ASP A 62 -6.62 -8.83 -16.63
N SER A 63 -5.56 -9.64 -16.70
CA SER A 63 -4.18 -9.16 -16.74
C SER A 63 -3.82 -8.52 -18.08
N SER A 64 -4.64 -8.66 -19.13
CA SER A 64 -4.34 -8.06 -20.43
C SER A 64 -4.32 -6.52 -20.41
N VAL A 65 -4.79 -5.90 -19.32
CA VAL A 65 -4.68 -4.46 -19.07
C VAL A 65 -3.22 -4.02 -18.84
N PHE A 66 -2.33 -4.92 -18.46
CA PHE A 66 -0.91 -4.63 -18.20
C PHE A 66 -0.12 -4.52 -19.51
N THR A 67 -0.41 -3.45 -20.24
CA THR A 67 0.33 -2.96 -21.40
C THR A 67 0.60 -1.46 -21.23
N VAL A 68 1.49 -0.89 -22.03
CA VAL A 68 1.78 0.56 -21.97
C VAL A 68 0.50 1.37 -22.23
N GLU A 69 -0.29 0.97 -23.23
CA GLU A 69 -1.56 1.62 -23.59
C GLU A 69 -2.67 1.32 -22.60
N GLY A 70 -2.72 0.10 -22.05
CA GLY A 70 -3.73 -0.28 -21.07
C GLY A 70 -3.59 0.47 -19.75
N LEU A 71 -2.34 0.69 -19.30
CA LEU A 71 -2.05 1.39 -18.05
C LEU A 71 -2.02 2.92 -18.19
N SER A 72 -1.91 3.48 -19.41
CA SER A 72 -1.71 4.92 -19.61
C SER A 72 -2.84 5.81 -19.10
N ASN A 73 -4.03 5.24 -18.89
CA ASN A 73 -5.19 5.98 -18.38
C ASN A 73 -5.20 6.07 -16.85
N PHE A 74 -4.41 5.27 -16.15
CA PHE A 74 -4.44 5.16 -14.69
C PHE A 74 -3.29 5.92 -14.05
N THR A 75 -3.55 6.54 -12.91
CA THR A 75 -2.55 7.21 -12.07
C THR A 75 -2.10 6.34 -10.90
N THR A 76 -2.93 5.36 -10.52
CA THR A 76 -2.69 4.52 -9.34
C THR A 76 -3.23 3.11 -9.58
N LEU A 77 -2.43 2.12 -9.22
CA LEU A 77 -2.83 0.71 -9.21
C LEU A 77 -3.10 0.26 -7.78
N VAL A 78 -4.17 -0.48 -7.58
CA VAL A 78 -4.57 -1.02 -6.28
C VAL A 78 -4.67 -2.53 -6.41
N PHE A 79 -3.72 -3.24 -5.80
CA PHE A 79 -3.65 -4.69 -5.83
C PHE A 79 -4.30 -5.24 -4.57
N ILE A 80 -5.35 -6.05 -4.75
CA ILE A 80 -6.07 -6.67 -3.64
C ILE A 80 -6.05 -8.17 -3.85
N HIS A 81 -5.40 -8.89 -2.93
CA HIS A 81 -5.35 -10.37 -2.92
C HIS A 81 -4.69 -11.04 -4.14
N THR A 82 -3.68 -10.41 -4.76
CA THR A 82 -3.00 -10.98 -5.95
C THR A 82 -1.98 -12.07 -5.58
N THR A 83 -2.47 -13.28 -5.30
CA THR A 83 -1.63 -14.45 -4.98
C THR A 83 -1.01 -15.11 -6.22
N GLY A 84 0.21 -15.63 -6.06
CA GLY A 84 0.91 -16.50 -7.00
C GLY A 84 1.63 -15.75 -8.13
N ASP A 85 1.98 -16.48 -9.18
CA ASP A 85 2.53 -15.91 -10.41
C ASP A 85 1.37 -15.44 -11.30
N PHE A 86 0.88 -14.23 -11.05
CA PHE A 86 -0.39 -13.73 -11.59
C PHE A 86 -0.25 -12.86 -12.86
N LEU A 87 0.98 -12.50 -13.24
CA LEU A 87 1.31 -11.84 -14.52
C LEU A 87 2.36 -12.65 -15.28
N VAL A 88 2.41 -12.48 -16.60
CA VAL A 88 3.52 -12.95 -17.44
C VAL A 88 4.62 -11.90 -17.58
N ASP A 89 5.81 -12.29 -18.05
CA ASP A 89 6.99 -11.41 -18.16
C ASP A 89 6.71 -10.06 -18.84
N SER A 90 5.96 -10.05 -19.95
CA SER A 90 5.63 -8.81 -20.66
C SER A 90 4.71 -7.88 -19.87
N GLU A 91 3.82 -8.44 -19.06
CA GLU A 91 2.91 -7.69 -18.19
C GLU A 91 3.67 -7.13 -16.98
N TYR A 92 4.61 -7.89 -16.40
CA TYR A 92 5.53 -7.37 -15.38
C TYR A 92 6.41 -6.24 -15.92
N GLU A 93 6.92 -6.35 -17.14
CA GLU A 93 7.67 -5.26 -17.76
C GLU A 93 6.80 -4.00 -17.92
N ALA A 94 5.55 -4.14 -18.38
CA ALA A 94 4.63 -3.01 -18.47
C ALA A 94 4.35 -2.38 -17.10
N LEU A 95 4.17 -3.19 -16.06
CA LEU A 95 4.01 -2.73 -14.67
C LEU A 95 5.25 -1.97 -14.17
N TYR A 96 6.45 -2.51 -14.38
CA TYR A 96 7.70 -1.84 -14.01
C TYR A 96 7.82 -0.48 -14.70
N GLN A 97 7.59 -0.44 -16.02
CA GLN A 97 7.62 0.80 -16.81
C GLN A 97 6.60 1.83 -16.34
N TYR A 98 5.40 1.40 -15.96
CA TYR A 98 4.37 2.26 -15.38
C TYR A 98 4.85 2.90 -14.07
N LEU A 99 5.44 2.12 -13.16
CA LEU A 99 5.92 2.60 -11.86
C LEU A 99 7.06 3.60 -12.02
N ILE A 100 8.09 3.28 -12.83
CA ILE A 100 9.24 4.19 -13.01
C ILE A 100 8.88 5.48 -13.79
N ARG A 101 7.71 5.53 -14.44
CA ARG A 101 7.15 6.73 -15.08
C ARG A 101 6.31 7.58 -14.12
N GLY A 102 6.24 7.21 -12.84
CA GLY A 102 5.57 7.98 -11.79
C GLY A 102 4.16 7.51 -11.48
N GLY A 103 3.76 6.33 -11.96
CA GLY A 103 2.55 5.68 -11.48
C GLY A 103 2.68 5.23 -10.02
N SER A 104 1.58 5.22 -9.27
CA SER A 104 1.58 4.79 -7.86
C SER A 104 0.99 3.39 -7.69
N TRP A 105 1.31 2.75 -6.55
CA TRP A 105 0.86 1.41 -6.22
C TRP A 105 0.42 1.30 -4.76
N LEU A 106 -0.69 0.60 -4.52
CA LEU A 106 -1.19 0.21 -3.22
C LEU A 106 -1.43 -1.30 -3.19
N GLY A 107 -0.88 -2.01 -2.21
CA GLY A 107 -1.09 -3.43 -2.01
C GLY A 107 -1.83 -3.75 -0.70
N ILE A 108 -2.74 -4.71 -0.77
CA ILE A 108 -3.49 -5.22 0.39
C ILE A 108 -3.31 -6.74 0.50
N HIS A 109 -2.90 -7.19 1.69
CA HIS A 109 -2.80 -8.57 2.12
C HIS A 109 -2.04 -9.47 1.13
N ALA A 110 -2.72 -10.35 0.39
CA ALA A 110 -2.10 -11.28 -0.54
C ALA A 110 -1.43 -10.61 -1.76
N ALA A 111 -1.44 -9.28 -1.87
CA ALA A 111 -0.54 -8.55 -2.75
C ALA A 111 0.96 -8.84 -2.47
N ALA A 112 1.30 -9.31 -1.26
CA ALA A 112 2.63 -9.81 -0.92
C ALA A 112 2.85 -11.30 -1.21
N ASP A 113 1.80 -12.06 -1.51
CA ASP A 113 1.84 -13.50 -1.75
C ASP A 113 2.09 -13.83 -3.22
N PHE A 114 3.05 -13.14 -3.83
CA PHE A 114 3.42 -13.38 -5.23
C PHE A 114 4.35 -14.59 -5.35
N GLY A 115 4.29 -15.26 -6.51
CA GLY A 115 5.00 -16.52 -6.74
C GLY A 115 6.49 -16.36 -7.01
N ASN A 116 7.20 -17.49 -7.08
CA ASN A 116 8.66 -17.52 -7.25
C ASN A 116 9.13 -17.21 -8.68
N ALA A 117 8.23 -17.19 -9.68
CA ALA A 117 8.56 -16.77 -11.04
C ALA A 117 8.49 -15.25 -11.20
N THR A 118 7.92 -14.53 -10.23
CA THR A 118 7.86 -13.07 -10.21
C THR A 118 9.26 -12.45 -10.28
N PRO A 119 9.49 -11.42 -11.13
CA PRO A 119 10.79 -10.76 -11.23
C PRO A 119 11.28 -10.18 -9.88
N PRO A 120 12.59 -10.24 -9.58
CA PRO A 120 13.12 -9.83 -8.28
C PRO A 120 12.78 -8.38 -7.85
N TRP A 121 12.63 -7.46 -8.80
CA TRP A 121 12.25 -6.06 -8.51
C TRP A 121 10.88 -5.95 -7.87
N TYR A 122 9.97 -6.92 -8.05
CA TYR A 122 8.65 -6.85 -7.45
C TYR A 122 8.72 -6.93 -5.92
N ASN A 123 9.68 -7.69 -5.37
CA ASN A 123 9.91 -7.68 -3.94
C ASN A 123 10.45 -6.33 -3.43
N THR A 124 11.11 -5.52 -4.28
CA THR A 124 11.52 -4.17 -3.87
C THR A 124 10.38 -3.15 -3.99
N LEU A 125 9.35 -3.45 -4.78
CA LEU A 125 8.08 -2.72 -4.76
C LEU A 125 7.29 -3.02 -3.48
N VAL A 126 7.08 -4.31 -3.18
CA VAL A 126 6.27 -4.75 -2.04
C VAL A 126 7.02 -4.60 -0.72
N GLY A 127 8.31 -4.94 -0.66
CA GLY A 127 9.17 -4.91 0.52
C GLY A 127 9.21 -6.19 1.35
N GLY A 128 8.18 -7.02 1.26
CA GLY A 128 8.10 -8.31 1.95
C GLY A 128 7.27 -9.31 1.17
N GLN A 129 7.92 -10.26 0.51
CA GLN A 129 7.24 -11.44 -0.04
C GLN A 129 6.75 -12.31 1.11
N PHE A 130 5.52 -12.81 1.00
CA PHE A 130 4.97 -13.81 1.91
C PHE A 130 5.93 -15.01 2.09
N GLU A 131 6.06 -15.47 3.33
CA GLU A 131 6.78 -16.69 3.66
C GLU A 131 5.87 -17.68 4.41
N PHE A 132 5.25 -17.24 5.51
CA PHE A 132 4.32 -18.07 6.28
C PHE A 132 3.16 -17.27 6.88
N HIS A 133 2.11 -17.99 7.28
CA HIS A 133 1.02 -17.50 8.13
C HIS A 133 0.72 -18.57 9.21
N PRO A 134 -0.04 -18.25 10.27
CA PRO A 134 -0.44 -19.24 11.27
C PRO A 134 -1.19 -20.39 10.61
N CYS A 135 -1.05 -21.61 11.12
CA CYS A 135 -1.62 -22.80 10.49
C CYS A 135 -3.15 -22.66 10.30
N SER A 136 -3.71 -23.21 9.22
CA SER A 136 -5.16 -23.29 9.05
C SER A 136 -5.67 -24.71 9.38
N PRO A 137 -6.93 -24.91 9.79
CA PRO A 137 -7.43 -26.22 10.19
C PRO A 137 -7.37 -27.24 9.07
N GLU A 138 -7.52 -26.77 7.84
CA GLU A 138 -7.44 -27.60 6.63
C GLU A 138 -5.99 -27.92 6.25
N TRP A 139 -5.01 -27.14 6.75
CA TRP A 139 -3.61 -27.23 6.34
C TRP A 139 -2.64 -26.96 7.49
N THR A 140 -1.72 -27.89 7.73
CA THR A 140 -0.54 -27.73 8.60
C THR A 140 -0.77 -27.62 10.11
N CYS A 141 -1.99 -27.41 10.61
CA CYS A 141 -2.22 -27.45 12.06
C CYS A 141 -2.03 -28.88 12.61
N SER A 142 -1.29 -29.00 13.70
CA SER A 142 -1.25 -30.22 14.52
C SER A 142 -2.53 -30.38 15.35
N ASP A 143 -2.78 -31.60 15.84
CA ASP A 143 -3.94 -31.87 16.72
C ASP A 143 -3.97 -30.96 17.95
N ALA A 144 -2.81 -30.68 18.55
CA ALA A 144 -2.70 -29.77 19.69
C ALA A 144 -3.05 -28.32 19.34
N GLN A 145 -2.73 -27.88 18.11
CA GLN A 145 -3.08 -26.55 17.61
C GLN A 145 -4.58 -26.47 17.31
N LEU A 146 -5.18 -27.52 16.72
CA LEU A 146 -6.63 -27.59 16.48
C LEU A 146 -7.46 -27.53 17.76
N GLU A 147 -6.95 -28.08 18.87
CA GLU A 147 -7.63 -28.01 20.18
C GLU A 147 -7.54 -26.61 20.81
N ARG A 148 -6.42 -25.89 20.60
CA ARG A 148 -6.14 -24.62 21.27
C ARG A 148 -6.54 -23.38 20.47
N TYR A 149 -6.40 -23.43 19.15
CA TYR A 149 -6.55 -22.26 18.30
C TYR A 149 -8.03 -21.99 17.95
N PRO A 150 -8.41 -20.72 17.68
CA PRO A 150 -9.77 -20.39 17.24
C PRO A 150 -10.20 -21.20 16.02
N THR A 151 -11.51 -21.36 15.84
CA THR A 151 -12.08 -21.88 14.60
C THR A 151 -11.56 -21.07 13.41
N GLY A 152 -10.95 -21.75 12.44
CA GLY A 152 -10.26 -21.10 11.33
C GLY A 152 -8.75 -21.10 11.47
N GLY A 153 -8.17 -21.28 12.67
CA GLY A 153 -6.73 -21.51 12.93
C GLY A 153 -5.78 -20.36 12.53
N ASN A 154 -5.78 -19.99 11.24
CA ASN A 154 -4.93 -18.97 10.65
C ASN A 154 -5.39 -17.55 11.02
N ILE A 155 -6.69 -17.39 11.27
CA ILE A 155 -7.29 -16.14 11.74
C ILE A 155 -7.07 -16.00 13.24
N ARG A 156 -6.23 -15.04 13.64
CA ARG A 156 -5.75 -14.88 15.02
C ARG A 156 -5.92 -13.44 15.48
N SER A 157 -6.31 -13.25 16.75
CA SER A 157 -6.27 -11.92 17.35
C SER A 157 -4.84 -11.57 17.76
N ASP A 158 -4.43 -10.34 17.51
CA ASP A 158 -3.17 -9.77 18.00
C ASP A 158 -3.25 -8.24 18.11
N ILE A 159 -2.19 -7.62 18.63
CA ILE A 159 -2.06 -6.18 18.82
C ILE A 159 -1.27 -5.59 17.66
N ILE A 160 -1.88 -4.63 16.97
CA ILE A 160 -1.18 -3.73 16.05
C ILE A 160 -0.72 -2.50 16.84
N THR A 161 0.52 -2.08 16.63
CA THR A 161 1.12 -0.87 17.21
C THR A 161 1.56 0.08 16.10
N ILE A 162 1.09 1.33 16.14
CA ILE A 162 1.46 2.38 15.19
C ILE A 162 2.87 2.89 15.51
N ARG A 163 3.77 2.90 14.51
CA ARG A 163 5.14 3.41 14.64
C ARG A 163 5.27 4.87 14.24
N ASP A 164 4.54 5.24 13.19
CA ASP A 164 4.43 6.62 12.72
C ASP A 164 2.97 7.06 12.81
N SER A 165 2.67 8.00 13.70
CA SER A 165 1.32 8.55 13.90
C SER A 165 1.07 9.84 13.12
N THR A 166 1.95 10.19 12.18
CA THR A 166 1.85 11.41 11.38
C THR A 166 1.38 11.16 9.95
N HIS A 167 1.68 9.97 9.41
CA HIS A 167 1.28 9.58 8.06
C HIS A 167 -0.25 9.56 7.89
N PRO A 168 -0.81 9.96 6.72
CA PRO A 168 -2.26 10.00 6.49
C PRO A 168 -2.99 8.68 6.81
N SER A 169 -2.35 7.54 6.55
CA SER A 169 -2.92 6.21 6.84
C SER A 169 -2.94 5.83 8.32
N THR A 170 -2.33 6.60 9.21
CA THR A 170 -2.19 6.24 10.64
C THR A 170 -2.54 7.37 11.60
N VAL A 171 -2.64 8.62 11.13
CA VAL A 171 -2.88 9.82 11.96
C VAL A 171 -4.19 9.79 12.77
N LYS A 172 -5.20 9.06 12.30
CA LYS A 172 -6.48 8.90 13.01
C LYS A 172 -6.56 7.61 13.84
N LEU A 173 -5.56 6.74 13.75
CA LEU A 173 -5.60 5.43 14.37
C LEU A 173 -5.13 5.50 15.82
N PRO A 174 -5.67 4.66 16.71
CA PRO A 174 -5.12 4.52 18.06
C PRO A 174 -3.68 4.01 18.00
N GLN A 175 -2.86 4.43 18.97
CA GLN A 175 -1.45 4.01 19.08
C GLN A 175 -1.28 2.49 19.11
N SER A 176 -2.24 1.78 19.72
CA SER A 176 -2.27 0.33 19.81
C SER A 176 -3.72 -0.17 19.82
N HIS A 177 -4.00 -1.28 19.13
CA HIS A 177 -5.35 -1.84 19.05
C HIS A 177 -5.31 -3.35 18.76
N ASN A 178 -6.25 -4.09 19.36
CA ASN A 178 -6.46 -5.50 19.05
C ASN A 178 -7.17 -5.63 17.70
N ARG A 179 -6.65 -6.47 16.82
CA ARG A 179 -7.30 -6.85 15.56
C ARG A 179 -7.23 -8.34 15.37
N THR A 180 -8.15 -8.88 14.59
CA THR A 180 -8.20 -10.30 14.23
C THR A 180 -8.11 -10.42 12.72
N ASP A 181 -7.10 -11.13 12.24
CA ASP A 181 -6.87 -11.33 10.80
C ASP A 181 -5.92 -12.52 10.57
N GLU A 182 -5.57 -12.80 9.32
CA GLU A 182 -4.44 -13.68 8.99
C GLU A 182 -3.13 -12.88 8.95
N TRP A 183 -2.15 -13.27 9.77
CA TRP A 183 -0.89 -12.53 9.92
C TRP A 183 0.25 -13.16 9.12
N TYR A 184 0.78 -12.45 8.12
CA TYR A 184 1.92 -12.93 7.34
C TYR A 184 3.25 -12.63 8.01
N SER A 185 4.14 -13.60 8.05
CA SER A 185 5.59 -13.36 8.10
C SER A 185 6.15 -13.31 6.68
N TYR A 186 7.27 -12.60 6.53
CA TYR A 186 7.82 -12.23 5.22
C TYR A 186 9.25 -12.71 5.06
N ARG A 187 9.65 -13.02 3.83
CA ARG A 187 11.02 -13.40 3.46
C ARG A 187 12.05 -12.30 3.72
N THR A 188 11.62 -11.05 3.56
CA THR A 188 12.40 -9.86 3.85
C THR A 188 11.71 -9.02 4.90
N ASN A 189 12.49 -8.38 5.78
CA ASN A 189 11.95 -7.52 6.83
C ASN A 189 12.11 -6.03 6.44
N PRO A 190 11.03 -5.33 6.02
CA PRO A 190 11.04 -3.89 5.77
C PRO A 190 11.64 -3.05 6.89
N SER A 191 11.51 -3.45 8.15
CA SER A 191 12.07 -2.74 9.32
C SER A 191 13.61 -2.71 9.33
N GLN A 192 14.27 -3.55 8.54
CA GLN A 192 15.72 -3.67 8.47
C GLN A 192 16.33 -2.96 7.25
N SER A 193 15.52 -2.31 6.42
CA SER A 193 16.00 -1.54 5.26
C SER A 193 15.63 -0.06 5.40
N ALA A 194 16.54 0.81 4.95
CA ALA A 194 16.30 2.26 4.89
C ALA A 194 15.38 2.66 3.73
N ASP A 195 15.06 1.74 2.82
CA ASP A 195 14.20 2.01 1.66
C ASP A 195 12.71 2.09 2.04
N TYR A 196 12.33 1.55 3.20
CA TYR A 196 10.95 1.51 3.68
C TYR A 196 10.75 2.32 4.95
N THR A 197 9.58 2.93 5.07
CA THR A 197 9.11 3.54 6.32
C THR A 197 7.99 2.67 6.89
N VAL A 198 8.24 2.07 8.05
CA VAL A 198 7.28 1.21 8.74
C VAL A 198 6.24 2.07 9.46
N LEU A 199 4.97 1.86 9.12
CA LEU A 199 3.83 2.60 9.66
C LEU A 199 3.23 1.90 10.89
N ALA A 200 3.19 0.57 10.87
CA ALA A 200 2.63 -0.24 11.92
C ALA A 200 3.35 -1.59 12.05
N THR A 201 3.42 -2.12 13.27
CA THR A 201 3.97 -3.44 13.59
C THR A 201 2.96 -4.32 14.31
N LEU A 202 3.08 -5.63 14.17
CA LEU A 202 2.37 -6.64 14.95
C LEU A 202 3.19 -7.02 16.19
N ASN A 203 2.55 -7.26 17.33
CA ASN A 203 3.26 -7.62 18.57
C ASN A 203 3.39 -9.15 18.79
N GLU A 204 3.00 -9.97 17.82
CA GLU A 204 3.07 -11.44 17.82
C GLU A 204 2.55 -12.13 19.09
N THR A 205 1.56 -11.54 19.79
CA THR A 205 1.03 -12.11 21.04
C THR A 205 0.27 -13.42 20.82
N TYR A 206 -0.08 -13.72 19.57
CA TYR A 206 -0.72 -14.99 19.19
C TYR A 206 0.28 -16.16 19.11
N ILE A 207 1.58 -15.88 19.03
CA ILE A 207 2.66 -16.90 19.04
C ILE A 207 2.78 -17.47 20.45
N ASP A 208 2.59 -18.77 20.60
CA ASP A 208 2.67 -19.48 21.89
C ASP A 208 3.67 -20.64 21.85
N ASP A 209 3.73 -21.42 22.93
CA ASP A 209 4.69 -22.53 23.11
C ASP A 209 4.48 -23.71 22.14
N ILE A 210 3.33 -23.76 21.46
CA ILE A 210 3.04 -24.77 20.44
C ILE A 210 3.10 -24.20 19.02
N THR A 211 3.34 -22.90 18.86
CA THR A 211 3.58 -22.29 17.55
C THR A 211 5.01 -22.58 17.08
N PRO A 212 5.20 -23.21 15.90
CA PRO A 212 6.54 -23.39 15.35
C PRO A 212 7.27 -22.06 15.15
N ALA A 213 8.53 -22.00 15.60
CA ALA A 213 9.32 -20.77 15.60
C ALA A 213 9.51 -20.14 14.21
N TYR A 214 9.46 -20.93 13.13
CA TYR A 214 9.61 -20.43 11.76
C TYR A 214 8.40 -19.60 11.27
N LEU A 215 7.26 -19.66 11.97
CA LEU A 215 6.09 -18.85 11.64
C LEU A 215 6.23 -17.40 12.13
N SER A 216 7.05 -17.17 13.16
CA SER A 216 7.31 -15.83 13.70
C SER A 216 8.24 -15.05 12.78
N MET A 217 8.01 -13.74 12.71
CA MET A 217 8.87 -12.81 12.01
C MET A 217 10.04 -12.39 12.89
N VAL A 218 11.23 -12.22 12.31
CA VAL A 218 12.36 -11.62 13.03
C VAL A 218 11.94 -10.23 13.54
N PRO A 219 11.99 -9.92 14.85
CA PRO A 219 11.50 -8.64 15.36
C PRO A 219 12.27 -7.43 14.79
N ASP A 220 11.61 -6.30 14.53
CA ASP A 220 10.17 -6.06 14.62
C ASP A 220 9.37 -6.76 13.49
N HIS A 221 8.10 -7.10 13.72
CA HIS A 221 7.18 -7.62 12.70
C HIS A 221 6.40 -6.48 12.03
N PRO A 222 6.83 -5.96 10.87
CA PRO A 222 6.09 -4.90 10.18
C PRO A 222 4.80 -5.46 9.59
N ILE A 223 3.71 -4.70 9.70
CA ILE A 223 2.42 -5.07 9.10
C ILE A 223 1.90 -4.04 8.11
N SER A 224 2.37 -2.78 8.18
CA SER A 224 2.12 -1.77 7.15
C SER A 224 3.34 -0.89 6.97
N TRP A 225 3.63 -0.51 5.72
CA TRP A 225 4.77 0.34 5.38
C TRP A 225 4.57 1.01 4.02
N TYR A 226 5.44 1.95 3.70
CA TYR A 226 5.53 2.56 2.38
C TYR A 226 6.98 2.74 1.94
N SER A 227 7.18 2.98 0.65
CA SER A 227 8.46 3.39 0.07
C SER A 227 8.26 4.32 -1.12
N MET A 228 9.37 4.93 -1.56
CA MET A 228 9.47 5.56 -2.88
C MET A 228 10.19 4.60 -3.80
N PHE A 229 9.46 3.68 -4.44
CA PHE A 229 10.01 2.67 -5.34
C PHE A 229 10.80 3.34 -6.48
N GLU A 230 12.08 2.97 -6.63
CA GLU A 230 13.05 3.55 -7.57
C GLU A 230 13.20 5.09 -7.43
N GLY A 231 12.76 5.67 -6.31
CA GLY A 231 12.64 7.12 -6.12
C GLY A 231 11.60 7.79 -7.03
N LYS A 232 10.70 7.01 -7.65
CA LYS A 232 9.73 7.49 -8.65
C LYS A 232 8.28 7.25 -8.25
N ALA A 233 7.97 6.10 -7.68
CA ALA A 233 6.60 5.67 -7.42
C ALA A 233 6.31 5.64 -5.91
N ARG A 234 5.16 6.19 -5.50
CA ARG A 234 4.62 5.95 -4.17
C ARG A 234 4.10 4.53 -4.10
N ALA A 235 4.68 3.72 -3.23
CA ALA A 235 4.27 2.34 -2.98
C ALA A 235 3.86 2.21 -1.51
N TRP A 236 2.64 1.78 -1.26
CA TRP A 236 2.11 1.55 0.09
C TRP A 236 1.58 0.13 0.20
N TYR A 237 1.83 -0.52 1.34
CA TYR A 237 1.39 -1.88 1.59
C TYR A 237 0.83 -2.04 3.01
N THR A 238 -0.20 -2.88 3.13
CA THR A 238 -0.66 -3.44 4.41
C THR A 238 -0.85 -4.95 4.29
N GLY A 239 -0.35 -5.69 5.27
CA GLY A 239 -0.59 -7.13 5.41
C GLY A 239 -1.94 -7.48 6.04
N MET A 240 -2.70 -6.47 6.46
CA MET A 240 -4.09 -6.64 6.88
C MET A 240 -5.03 -6.78 5.67
N GLY A 241 -6.20 -7.36 5.89
CA GLY A 241 -7.30 -7.41 4.92
C GLY A 241 -7.69 -8.81 4.45
N HIS A 242 -7.32 -9.88 5.17
CA HIS A 242 -7.73 -11.24 4.81
C HIS A 242 -9.23 -11.44 5.00
N THR A 243 -9.72 -11.08 6.18
CA THR A 243 -11.11 -11.32 6.56
C THR A 243 -12.06 -10.35 5.86
N ILE A 244 -13.23 -10.84 5.44
CA ILE A 244 -14.25 -10.03 4.77
C ILE A 244 -14.73 -8.89 5.67
N ASP A 245 -14.88 -9.16 6.97
CA ASP A 245 -15.38 -8.20 7.95
C ASP A 245 -14.44 -7.01 8.16
N THR A 246 -13.12 -7.20 7.96
CA THR A 246 -12.10 -6.14 8.08
C THR A 246 -12.43 -4.90 7.25
N TYR A 247 -13.00 -5.09 6.05
CA TYR A 247 -13.37 -3.97 5.16
C TYR A 247 -14.53 -3.10 5.66
N SER A 248 -15.22 -3.52 6.72
CA SER A 248 -16.28 -2.74 7.38
C SER A 248 -15.84 -2.06 8.68
N GLU A 249 -14.63 -2.37 9.16
CA GLU A 249 -14.11 -1.86 10.42
C GLU A 249 -13.57 -0.44 10.24
N GLU A 250 -13.97 0.48 11.13
CA GLU A 250 -13.57 1.90 11.07
C GLU A 250 -12.05 2.07 11.00
N TYR A 251 -11.30 1.28 11.79
CA TYR A 251 -9.84 1.27 11.79
C TYR A 251 -9.29 1.02 10.38
N PHE A 252 -9.74 -0.04 9.71
CA PHE A 252 -9.18 -0.46 8.43
C PHE A 252 -9.65 0.46 7.29
N ILE A 253 -10.89 0.94 7.36
CA ILE A 253 -11.41 1.94 6.43
C ILE A 253 -10.55 3.21 6.48
N GLU A 254 -10.27 3.75 7.67
CA GLU A 254 -9.43 4.95 7.83
C GLU A 254 -7.98 4.67 7.39
N HIS A 255 -7.44 3.49 7.71
CA HIS A 255 -6.09 3.10 7.30
C HIS A 255 -5.91 3.07 5.78
N VAL A 256 -6.79 2.36 5.07
CA VAL A 256 -6.75 2.26 3.61
C VAL A 256 -7.11 3.59 2.95
N THR A 257 -8.03 4.37 3.53
CA THR A 257 -8.36 5.72 3.03
C THR A 257 -7.14 6.61 3.04
N GLY A 258 -6.43 6.69 4.16
CA GLY A 258 -5.21 7.51 4.24
C GLY A 258 -4.06 6.95 3.38
N GLY A 259 -3.97 5.63 3.23
CA GLY A 259 -3.03 5.00 2.29
C GLY A 259 -3.29 5.43 0.84
N LEU A 260 -4.56 5.37 0.41
CA LEU A 260 -5.01 5.85 -0.90
C LEU A 260 -4.72 7.34 -1.08
N GLU A 261 -5.09 8.18 -0.11
CA GLU A 261 -4.85 9.63 -0.15
C GLU A 261 -3.37 9.97 -0.30
N TRP A 262 -2.48 9.19 0.33
CA TRP A 262 -1.04 9.35 0.21
C TRP A 262 -0.50 8.88 -1.15
N VAL A 263 -0.88 7.69 -1.64
CA VAL A 263 -0.36 7.18 -2.94
C VAL A 263 -0.81 8.03 -4.13
N VAL A 264 -2.02 8.62 -4.08
CA VAL A 264 -2.49 9.55 -5.13
C VAL A 264 -1.92 10.97 -4.98
N GLY A 265 -1.17 11.25 -3.91
CA GLY A 265 -0.53 12.55 -3.65
C GLY A 265 -1.49 13.65 -3.20
N SER A 266 -2.65 13.30 -2.64
CA SER A 266 -3.60 14.27 -2.09
C SER A 266 -3.26 14.71 -0.66
N LYS A 267 -2.44 13.91 0.04
CA LYS A 267 -1.90 14.18 1.38
C LYS A 267 -0.46 13.67 1.49
N ASP A 268 0.31 14.29 2.38
CA ASP A 268 1.69 13.94 2.75
C ASP A 268 1.81 13.79 4.26
#